data_AF-G0MI38-F1
#
_entry.id   AF-G0MI38-F1
#
_cell.length_a   1.000
_cell.length_b   1.000
_cell.length_c   1.000
_cell.angle_alpha   90.00
_cell.angle_beta   90.00
_cell.angle_gamma   90.00
#
_symmetry.space_group_name_H-M   'P 1'
#
loop_
_entity.id
_entity.type
_entity.pdbx_description
1 polymer ?
#
loop_
_entity_poly.entity_id
_entity_poly.type
_entity_poly.pdbx_seq_one_letter_code
_entity_poly.pdbx_strand_id
1 'polypeptide(L)'
;MSTEDSVKVHMENELEVAKKMAHLWKTQMTNVFCYLKRQGKIAKTVREEYEQHIAKYEIVIKNEDIRNIKELTVVMNLFAITLYTQWNALINTNLTAFL
;
A
#
# COMPACT_ATOMS: atom_id res chain seq x y z
N MET A 1 33.97 16.50 7.90
CA MET A 1 32.54 16.60 7.53
C MET A 1 31.82 17.25 8.69
N SER A 2 31.05 18.31 8.45
CA SER A 2 30.33 18.99 9.55
C SER A 2 29.17 18.12 10.04
N THR A 3 28.76 18.29 11.29
CA THR A 3 27.66 17.54 11.91
C THR A 3 26.32 17.83 11.22
N GLU A 4 26.11 19.04 10.69
CA GLU A 4 24.90 19.42 9.93
C GLU A 4 24.82 18.70 8.58
N ASP A 5 25.94 18.58 7.85
CA ASP A 5 25.98 17.84 6.58
C ASP A 5 25.65 16.36 6.79
N SER A 6 26.10 15.78 7.90
CA SER A 6 25.81 14.39 8.26
C SER A 6 24.33 14.13 8.58
N VAL A 7 23.66 15.07 9.24
CA VAL A 7 22.23 14.96 9.58
C VAL A 7 21.36 15.08 8.32
N LYS A 8 21.69 16.03 7.44
CA LYS A 8 20.97 16.25 6.18
C LYS A 8 21.01 15.01 5.28
N VAL A 9 22.21 14.45 5.08
CA VAL A 9 22.38 13.23 4.26
C VAL A 9 21.61 12.04 4.86
N HIS A 10 21.57 11.92 6.19
CA HIS A 10 20.80 10.85 6.83
C HIS A 10 19.30 11.00 6.61
N MET A 11 18.76 12.21 6.74
CA MET A 11 17.34 12.49 6.51
C MET A 11 16.92 12.29 5.04
N GLU A 12 17.75 12.70 4.09
CA GLU A 12 17.53 12.46 2.65
C GLU A 12 17.49 10.96 2.34
N ASN A 13 18.38 10.17 2.94
CA ASN A 13 18.38 8.72 2.80
C ASN A 13 17.13 8.08 3.42
N GLU A 14 16.73 8.51 4.61
CA GLU A 14 15.52 8.00 5.25
C GLU A 14 14.25 8.31 4.44
N LEU A 15 14.15 9.52 3.87
CA LEU A 15 13.03 9.91 3.03
C LEU A 15 12.93 9.02 1.78
N GLU A 16 14.06 8.77 1.12
CA GLU A 16 14.13 7.87 -0.04
C GLU A 16 13.72 6.43 0.32
N VAL A 17 14.17 5.92 1.46
CA VAL A 17 13.76 4.60 1.96
C VAL A 17 12.25 4.57 2.25
N ALA A 18 11.72 5.61 2.89
CA ALA A 18 10.29 5.70 3.19
C ALA A 18 9.44 5.70 1.90
N LYS A 19 9.85 6.46 0.88
CA LYS A 19 9.19 6.48 -0.43
C LYS A 19 9.20 5.10 -1.10
N LYS A 20 10.34 4.40 -1.09
CA LYS A 20 10.45 3.04 -1.64
C LYS A 20 9.52 2.04 -0.94
N MET A 21 9.43 2.11 0.39
CA MET A 21 8.53 1.24 1.16
C MET A 21 7.06 1.55 0.89
N ALA A 22 6.67 2.83 0.83
CA ALA A 22 5.32 3.24 0.45
C ALA A 22 4.95 2.72 -0.94
N HIS A 23 5.87 2.83 -1.91
CA HIS A 23 5.68 2.36 -3.27
C HIS A 23 5.48 0.84 -3.35
N LEU A 24 6.27 0.07 -2.58
CA LEU A 24 6.13 -1.38 -2.51
C LEU A 24 4.71 -1.76 -2.06
N TRP A 25 4.21 -1.19 -0.96
CA TRP A 25 2.89 -1.52 -0.44
C TRP A 25 1.76 -1.07 -1.35
N LYS A 26 1.88 0.10 -1.98
CA LYS A 26 0.97 0.53 -3.05
C LYS A 26 0.89 -0.53 -4.16
N THR A 27 2.04 -1.03 -4.61
CA THR A 27 2.12 -2.03 -5.68
C THR A 27 1.45 -3.35 -5.27
N GLN A 28 1.74 -3.86 -4.06
CA GLN A 28 1.11 -5.09 -3.55
C GLN A 28 -0.42 -4.95 -3.48
N MET A 29 -0.90 -3.86 -2.87
CA MET A 29 -2.32 -3.54 -2.80
C MET A 29 -2.98 -3.50 -4.19
N THR A 30 -2.38 -2.77 -5.15
CA THR A 30 -2.90 -2.66 -6.52
C THR A 30 -2.97 -4.01 -7.22
N ASN A 31 -1.97 -4.88 -7.05
CA ASN A 31 -1.95 -6.19 -7.67
C ASN A 31 -3.10 -7.07 -7.19
N VAL A 32 -3.31 -7.16 -5.87
CA VAL A 32 -4.40 -7.97 -5.30
C VAL A 32 -5.76 -7.40 -5.68
N PHE A 33 -5.92 -6.07 -5.61
CA PHE A 33 -7.14 -5.39 -6.04
C PHE A 33 -7.47 -5.71 -7.50
N CYS A 34 -6.51 -5.58 -8.42
CA CYS A 34 -6.73 -5.87 -9.84
C CYS A 34 -7.16 -7.32 -10.07
N TYR A 35 -6.59 -8.27 -9.32
CA TYR A 35 -6.98 -9.67 -9.39
C TYR A 35 -8.42 -9.88 -8.91
N LEU A 36 -8.76 -9.40 -7.71
CA LEU A 36 -10.12 -9.51 -7.15
C LEU A 36 -11.17 -8.85 -8.07
N LYS A 37 -10.82 -7.73 -8.69
CA LYS A 37 -11.68 -7.01 -9.63
C LYS A 37 -12.01 -7.86 -10.84
N ARG A 38 -11.00 -8.54 -11.42
CA ARG A 38 -11.18 -9.44 -12.59
C ARG A 38 -12.07 -10.63 -12.28
N GLN A 39 -12.09 -11.10 -11.04
CA GLN A 39 -12.99 -12.18 -10.60
C GLN A 39 -14.44 -11.69 -10.41
N GLY A 40 -14.71 -10.37 -10.51
CA GLY A 40 -16.02 -9.77 -10.26
C GLY A 40 -16.40 -9.73 -8.78
N LYS A 41 -15.43 -9.84 -7.87
CA LYS A 41 -15.65 -10.15 -6.44
C LYS A 41 -15.26 -9.00 -5.51
N ILE A 42 -15.33 -7.75 -6.00
CA ILE A 42 -15.02 -6.56 -5.19
C ILE A 42 -16.31 -5.89 -4.72
N ALA A 43 -16.49 -5.87 -3.41
CA ALA A 43 -17.51 -5.05 -2.76
C ALA A 43 -17.26 -3.56 -3.04
N LYS A 44 -18.34 -2.76 -3.12
CA LYS A 44 -18.26 -1.32 -3.39
C LYS A 44 -17.34 -0.60 -2.39
N THR A 45 -17.42 -0.96 -1.11
CA THR A 45 -16.59 -0.40 -0.04
C THR A 45 -15.10 -0.60 -0.27
N VAL A 46 -14.69 -1.82 -0.66
CA VAL A 46 -13.29 -2.14 -0.97
C VAL A 46 -12.77 -1.33 -2.17
N ARG A 47 -13.63 -1.04 -3.15
CA ARG A 47 -13.28 -0.16 -4.27
C ARG A 47 -13.07 1.28 -3.81
N GLU A 48 -13.99 1.80 -3.02
CA GLU A 48 -13.93 3.18 -2.51
C GLU A 48 -12.69 3.37 -1.61
N GLU A 49 -12.40 2.43 -0.71
CA GLU A 49 -11.20 2.45 0.14
C GLU A 49 -9.91 2.38 -0.70
N TYR A 50 -9.86 1.53 -1.74
CA TYR A 50 -8.72 1.48 -2.65
C TYR A 50 -8.49 2.83 -3.36
N GLU A 51 -9.54 3.42 -3.92
CA GLU A 51 -9.47 4.72 -4.61
C GLU A 51 -9.01 5.84 -3.66
N GLN A 52 -9.51 5.84 -2.42
CA GLN A 52 -9.06 6.77 -1.38
C GLN A 52 -7.57 6.59 -1.04
N HIS A 53 -7.10 5.36 -0.88
CA HIS A 53 -5.69 5.09 -0.59
C HIS A 53 -4.76 5.51 -1.73
N ILE A 54 -5.15 5.29 -2.98
CA ILE A 54 -4.38 5.72 -4.16
C ILE A 54 -4.33 7.25 -4.24
N ALA A 55 -5.46 7.94 -4.05
CA ALA A 55 -5.48 9.40 -4.04
C ALA A 55 -4.62 9.98 -2.91
N LYS A 56 -4.70 9.40 -1.70
CA LYS A 56 -3.87 9.81 -0.56
C LYS A 56 -2.38 9.59 -0.82
N TYR A 57 -2.02 8.48 -1.49
CA TYR A 57 -0.63 8.18 -1.86
C TYR A 57 -0.04 9.28 -2.75
N GLU A 58 -0.77 9.69 -3.79
CA GLU A 58 -0.28 10.70 -4.75
C GLU A 58 0.01 12.04 -4.07
N ILE A 59 -0.86 12.44 -3.13
CA ILE A 59 -0.69 13.68 -2.36
C ILE A 59 0.49 13.57 -1.40
N VAL A 60 0.54 12.51 -0.59
CA VAL A 60 1.55 12.36 0.47
C VAL A 60 2.96 12.23 -0.10
N ILE A 61 3.14 11.47 -1.19
CA ILE A 61 4.46 11.30 -1.83
C ILE A 61 4.96 12.61 -2.43
N LYS A 62 4.06 13.43 -3.00
CA LYS A 62 4.41 14.74 -3.56
C LYS A 62 4.85 15.75 -2.49
N ASN A 63 4.29 15.64 -1.28
CA ASN A 63 4.62 16.56 -0.18
C ASN A 63 5.96 16.27 0.49
N GLU A 64 6.56 15.10 0.23
CA GLU A 64 7.88 14.70 0.73
C GLU A 64 8.06 14.74 2.26
N ASP A 65 6.95 14.73 3.00
CA ASP A 65 6.97 14.64 4.46
C ASP A 65 7.16 13.19 4.90
N ILE A 66 8.31 12.90 5.51
CA ILE A 66 8.69 11.54 5.91
C ILE A 66 7.71 10.91 6.91
N ARG A 67 7.13 11.70 7.83
CA ARG A 67 6.19 11.19 8.83
C ARG A 67 4.90 10.75 8.13
N ASN A 68 4.37 11.60 7.25
CA ASN A 68 3.17 11.27 6.49
C ASN A 68 3.40 10.06 5.57
N ILE A 69 4.57 9.93 4.96
CA ILE A 69 4.93 8.76 4.14
C ILE A 69 4.99 7.49 5.00
N LYS A 70 5.61 7.54 6.19
CA LYS A 70 5.66 6.40 7.13
C LYS A 70 4.26 5.99 7.59
N GLU A 71 3.40 6.95 7.95
CA GLU A 71 2.00 6.69 8.34
C GLU A 71 1.18 6.09 7.19
N LEU A 72 1.29 6.65 5.98
CA LEU A 72 0.65 6.11 4.79
C LEU A 72 1.09 4.66 4.50
N THR A 73 2.39 4.38 4.65
CA THR A 73 2.97 3.05 4.41
C THR A 73 2.30 1.99 5.29
N VAL A 74 2.10 2.30 6.58
CA VAL A 74 1.42 1.40 7.53
C VAL A 74 -0.02 1.15 7.09
N VAL A 75 -0.76 2.20 6.74
CA VAL A 75 -2.15 2.08 6.30
C VAL A 75 -2.28 1.21 5.05
N MET A 76 -1.44 1.43 4.04
CA MET A 76 -1.47 0.64 2.80
C MET A 76 -1.08 -0.83 3.05
N ASN A 77 -0.15 -1.10 3.96
CA ASN A 77 0.20 -2.46 4.36
C ASN A 77 -1.01 -3.19 4.97
N LEU A 78 -1.66 -2.56 5.96
CA LEU A 78 -2.84 -3.15 6.60
C LEU A 78 -3.97 -3.42 5.59
N PHE A 79 -4.22 -2.48 4.68
CA PHE A 79 -5.23 -2.68 3.65
C PHE A 79 -4.83 -3.78 2.65
N ALA A 80 -3.55 -3.89 2.26
CA ALA A 80 -3.06 -4.99 1.44
C ALA A 80 -3.30 -6.35 2.12
N ILE A 81 -3.01 -6.48 3.42
CA ILE A 81 -3.29 -7.70 4.21
C ILE A 81 -4.78 -8.05 4.18
N THR A 82 -5.66 -7.06 4.31
CA THR A 82 -7.12 -7.24 4.19
C THR A 82 -7.51 -7.78 2.82
N LEU A 83 -6.96 -7.21 1.74
CA LEU A 83 -7.20 -7.71 0.38
C LEU A 83 -6.70 -9.15 0.21
N TYR A 84 -5.51 -9.48 0.72
CA TYR A 84 -4.97 -10.84 0.67
C TYR A 84 -5.85 -11.83 1.43
N THR A 85 -6.41 -11.43 2.56
CA THR A 85 -7.33 -12.27 3.34
C THR A 85 -8.61 -12.57 2.56
N GLN A 86 -9.20 -11.56 1.92
CA GLN A 86 -10.36 -11.75 1.04
C GLN A 86 -10.05 -12.65 -0.16
N TRP A 87 -8.87 -12.49 -0.76
CA TRP A 87 -8.40 -13.35 -1.84
C TRP A 87 -8.23 -14.81 -1.41
N ASN A 88 -7.62 -15.06 -0.26
CA ASN A 88 -7.45 -16.41 0.28
C ASN A 88 -8.81 -17.08 0.59
N ALA A 89 -9.76 -16.32 1.16
CA ALA A 89 -11.11 -16.82 1.39
C ALA A 89 -11.82 -17.22 0.08
N LEU A 90 -11.62 -16.44 -0.99
CA LEU A 90 -12.14 -16.75 -2.33
C LEU A 90 -11.52 -18.04 -2.89
N ILE A 91 -10.20 -18.19 -2.83
CA ILE A 91 -9.51 -19.41 -3.30
C ILE A 91 -10.06 -20.64 -2.57
N ASN A 92 -10.15 -20.59 -1.24
CA ASN A 92 -10.63 -21.70 -0.43
C ASN A 92 -12.09 -22.06 -0.75
N THR A 93 -12.94 -21.05 -0.95
CA THR A 93 -14.35 -21.26 -1.35
C THR A 93 -14.44 -21.95 -2.70
N ASN A 94 -13.67 -21.48 -3.69
CA ASN A 94 -13.66 -22.08 -5.02
C ASN A 94 -13.13 -23.52 -4.96
N LEU A 95 -12.03 -23.79 -4.25
CA LEU A 95 -11.47 -25.13 -4.11
C LEU A 95 -12.45 -26.10 -3.44
N THR A 96 -13.18 -25.65 -2.42
CA THR A 96 -14.18 -26.49 -1.73
C THR A 96 -15.36 -26.81 -2.64
N ALA A 97 -15.76 -25.90 -3.53
CA ALA A 97 -16.85 -26.14 -4.48
C ALA A 97 -16.51 -27.18 -5.57
N PHE A 98 -15.24 -27.57 -5.71
CA PHE A 98 -14.78 -28.60 -6.63
C PHE A 98 -14.63 -30.00 -5.99
N LEU A 99 -14.78 -30.12 -4.67
CA LEU A 99 -14.73 -31.37 -3.90
C LEU A 99 -16.14 -31.89 -3.61
#